data_AF-A0A957CM19-F1
#
_entry.id   AF-A0A957CM19-F1
#
_cell.length_a   1.000
_cell.length_b   1.000
_cell.length_c   1.000
_cell.angle_alpha   90.00
_cell.angle_beta   90.00
_cell.angle_gamma   90.00
#
_symmetry.space_group_name_H-M   'P 1'
#
loop_
_entity.id
_entity.type
_entity.pdbx_description
1 polymer ?
#
loop_
_entity_poly.entity_id
_entity_poly.type
_entity_poly.pdbx_seq_one_letter_code
_entity_poly.pdbx_strand_id
1 'polypeptide(L)'
;NFTNVGNAATDNVIITLGGPDGTQLQPFALINSGNIRYVESIDTGETIEVKQTLLVAGTAVSGVFNLPIDLTYDGSDGTPQSVAQVINLLVEKPPQLQVNFYRPVGMGSVGQPLDLPVEVVNIGRSLLNVSTLAVTSPDMDLENNTIYVGPLDGGTSGSLDALAIPNNSGTLEIIVSVNYLDDFNQPQIYEETLTVTVEEPFVPEELDAGAENGSTLDEAGEETFLDLVWRFVKGMLGLGS
;
A
#
# COMPACT_ATOMS: atom_id res chain seq x y z
N ASN A 1 16.01 14.58 -24.72
CA ASN A 1 16.14 15.80 -25.55
C ASN A 1 17.57 15.90 -26.03
N PHE A 2 17.75 16.12 -27.33
CA PHE A 2 19.06 16.39 -27.93
C PHE A 2 19.01 17.79 -28.54
N THR A 3 20.03 18.60 -28.31
CA THR A 3 20.11 19.98 -28.83
C THR A 3 21.36 20.12 -29.67
N ASN A 4 21.23 20.64 -30.88
CA ASN A 4 22.38 21.00 -31.69
C ASN A 4 22.97 22.33 -31.16
N VAL A 5 24.13 22.23 -30.52
CA VAL A 5 24.89 23.37 -29.97
C VAL A 5 26.05 23.81 -30.87
N GLY A 6 26.11 23.27 -32.10
CA GLY A 6 27.11 23.61 -33.10
C GLY A 6 26.83 24.93 -33.81
N ASN A 7 27.64 25.24 -34.81
CA ASN A 7 27.54 26.49 -35.60
C ASN A 7 26.90 26.28 -36.99
N ALA A 8 26.42 25.06 -37.27
CA ALA A 8 25.77 24.67 -38.51
C ALA A 8 24.72 23.59 -38.23
N ALA A 9 23.83 23.32 -39.19
CA ALA A 9 22.92 22.18 -39.14
C ALA A 9 23.72 20.87 -39.08
N THR A 10 23.12 19.85 -38.49
CA THR A 10 23.71 18.51 -38.37
C THR A 10 22.81 17.51 -39.06
N ASP A 11 23.34 16.83 -40.07
CA ASP A 11 22.59 15.89 -40.90
C ASP A 11 22.89 14.44 -40.51
N ASN A 12 21.99 13.53 -40.91
CA ASN A 12 22.11 12.09 -40.75
C ASN A 12 22.35 11.65 -39.30
N VAL A 13 21.59 12.21 -38.38
CA VAL A 13 21.71 11.90 -36.95
C VAL A 13 21.10 10.53 -36.67
N ILE A 14 21.93 9.61 -36.21
CA ILE A 14 21.55 8.27 -35.78
C ILE A 14 21.75 8.17 -34.27
N ILE A 15 20.69 7.82 -33.56
CA ILE A 15 20.68 7.59 -32.12
C ILE A 15 20.50 6.09 -31.89
N THR A 16 21.44 5.47 -31.21
CA THR A 16 21.42 4.04 -30.87
C THR A 16 21.34 3.86 -29.36
N LEU A 17 20.37 3.07 -28.90
CA LEU A 17 20.17 2.76 -27.49
C LEU A 17 20.73 1.38 -27.14
N GLY A 18 21.37 1.27 -25.97
CA GLY A 18 21.89 0.01 -25.45
C GLY A 18 23.19 -0.43 -26.11
N GLY A 19 24.00 0.52 -26.59
CA GLY A 19 25.28 0.25 -27.24
C GLY A 19 25.16 -0.33 -28.66
N PRO A 20 26.31 -0.65 -29.29
CA PRO A 20 26.34 -1.33 -30.57
C PRO A 20 25.49 -2.61 -30.54
N ASP A 21 24.62 -2.75 -31.54
CA ASP A 21 23.68 -3.87 -31.71
C ASP A 21 22.68 -4.08 -30.55
N GLY A 22 22.52 -3.11 -29.64
CA GLY A 22 21.54 -3.17 -28.53
C GLY A 22 21.89 -4.19 -27.44
N THR A 23 23.16 -4.62 -27.38
CA THR A 23 23.65 -5.66 -26.47
C THR A 23 23.57 -5.29 -24.99
N GLN A 24 23.47 -4.00 -24.66
CA GLN A 24 23.42 -3.45 -23.30
C GLN A 24 22.03 -2.92 -22.94
N LEU A 25 20.97 -3.47 -23.54
CA LEU A 25 19.59 -3.13 -23.20
C LEU A 25 19.07 -3.85 -21.96
N GLN A 26 19.65 -4.98 -21.54
CA GLN A 26 19.13 -5.76 -20.42
C GLN A 26 19.15 -4.97 -19.11
N PRO A 27 18.09 -5.05 -18.28
CA PRO A 27 16.92 -5.93 -18.35
C PRO A 27 15.73 -5.35 -19.13
N PHE A 28 15.94 -4.31 -19.93
CA PHE A 28 14.90 -3.61 -20.67
C PHE A 28 14.68 -4.22 -22.06
N ALA A 29 13.43 -4.24 -22.48
CA ALA A 29 13.02 -4.54 -23.84
C ALA A 29 12.39 -3.29 -24.48
N LEU A 30 12.69 -3.05 -25.75
CA LEU A 30 12.08 -1.95 -26.51
C LEU A 30 10.71 -2.40 -27.02
N ILE A 31 9.68 -1.60 -26.78
CA ILE A 31 8.32 -1.89 -27.22
C ILE A 31 7.94 -1.00 -28.40
N ASN A 32 7.38 -1.61 -29.44
CA ASN A 32 6.91 -0.93 -30.66
C ASN A 32 7.99 -0.11 -31.40
N SER A 33 9.26 -0.47 -31.22
CA SER A 33 10.39 0.26 -31.80
C SER A 33 11.69 -0.56 -31.83
N GLY A 34 12.56 -0.25 -32.80
CA GLY A 34 13.96 -0.67 -32.75
C GLY A 34 14.80 0.18 -31.78
N ASN A 35 16.05 -0.23 -31.59
CA ASN A 35 17.04 0.49 -30.77
C ASN A 35 17.70 1.67 -31.49
N ILE A 36 17.47 1.80 -32.79
CA ILE A 36 18.02 2.86 -33.64
C ILE A 36 16.91 3.85 -34.01
N ARG A 37 17.20 5.14 -33.87
CA ARG A 37 16.38 6.25 -34.37
C ARG A 37 17.19 7.09 -35.33
N TYR A 38 16.60 7.40 -36.47
CA TYR A 38 17.17 8.28 -37.48
C TYR A 38 16.44 9.61 -37.47
N VAL A 39 17.20 10.70 -37.52
CA VAL A 39 16.74 12.07 -37.68
C VAL A 39 17.52 12.66 -38.84
N GLU A 40 16.80 13.14 -39.84
CA GLU A 40 17.38 13.60 -41.11
C GLU A 40 18.31 14.80 -40.90
N SER A 41 17.85 15.82 -40.17
CA SER A 41 18.64 17.00 -39.83
C SER A 41 18.18 17.60 -38.51
N ILE A 42 19.07 18.30 -37.83
CA ILE A 42 18.80 19.12 -36.64
C ILE A 42 19.44 20.50 -36.86
N ASP A 43 18.61 21.53 -36.95
CA ASP A 43 19.04 22.91 -37.17
C ASP A 43 19.86 23.45 -35.99
N THR A 44 20.68 24.47 -36.24
CA THR A 44 21.46 25.11 -35.17
C THR A 44 20.54 25.68 -34.08
N GLY A 45 20.76 25.26 -32.84
CA GLY A 45 19.94 25.65 -31.69
C GLY A 45 18.60 24.91 -31.59
N GLU A 46 18.27 24.02 -32.54
CA GLU A 46 17.08 23.17 -32.47
C GLU A 46 17.25 22.10 -31.39
N THR A 47 16.15 21.82 -30.69
CA THR A 47 16.03 20.70 -29.76
C THR A 47 15.03 19.70 -30.28
N ILE A 48 15.46 18.45 -30.42
CA ILE A 48 14.58 17.33 -30.72
C ILE A 48 14.25 16.53 -29.45
N GLU A 49 13.01 16.04 -29.40
CA GLU A 49 12.54 15.11 -28.39
C GLU A 49 12.48 13.69 -28.97
N VAL A 50 13.14 12.75 -28.30
CA VAL A 50 13.10 11.32 -28.66
C VAL A 50 12.42 10.56 -27.55
N LYS A 51 11.28 9.95 -27.87
CA LYS A 51 10.49 9.15 -26.93
C LYS A 51 10.77 7.68 -27.17
N GLN A 52 11.15 6.98 -26.10
CA GLN A 52 11.36 5.55 -26.11
C GLN A 52 10.58 4.91 -24.97
N THR A 53 9.80 3.88 -25.30
CA THR A 53 9.12 3.05 -24.30
C THR A 53 9.96 1.80 -24.04
N LEU A 54 10.26 1.56 -22.76
CA LEU A 54 11.00 0.40 -22.29
C LEU A 54 10.07 -0.45 -21.42
N LEU A 55 10.07 -1.76 -21.67
CA LEU A 55 9.48 -2.74 -20.77
C LEU A 55 10.57 -3.34 -19.91
N VAL A 56 10.39 -3.31 -18.59
CA VAL A 56 11.30 -3.96 -17.65
C VAL A 56 10.95 -5.45 -17.61
N ALA A 57 11.94 -6.33 -17.77
CA ALA A 57 11.72 -7.76 -17.62
C ALA A 57 11.15 -8.09 -16.23
N GLY A 58 10.17 -8.99 -16.13
CA GLY A 58 9.60 -9.40 -14.83
C GLY A 58 10.60 -10.09 -13.88
N THR A 59 11.74 -10.51 -14.41
CA THR A 59 12.88 -11.07 -13.66
C THR A 59 13.90 -10.03 -13.22
N ALA A 60 13.73 -8.75 -13.59
CA ALA A 60 14.64 -7.69 -13.18
C ALA A 60 14.65 -7.57 -11.65
N VAL A 61 15.86 -7.40 -11.11
CA VAL A 61 16.07 -7.04 -9.71
C VAL A 61 16.01 -5.52 -9.59
N SER A 62 15.63 -5.02 -8.42
CA SER A 62 15.76 -3.60 -8.13
C SER A 62 17.22 -3.18 -8.21
N GLY A 63 17.48 -2.00 -8.77
CA GLY A 63 18.82 -1.50 -8.94
C GLY A 63 18.91 -0.33 -9.89
N VAL A 64 20.13 0.19 -10.05
CA VAL A 64 20.45 1.21 -11.03
C VAL A 64 21.09 0.54 -12.24
N PHE A 65 20.48 0.72 -13.41
CA PHE A 65 20.95 0.18 -14.67
C PHE A 65 21.43 1.30 -15.59
N ASN A 66 22.59 1.09 -16.21
CA ASN A 66 23.13 2.02 -17.17
C ASN A 66 22.53 1.72 -18.55
N LEU A 67 21.98 2.73 -19.21
CA LEU A 67 21.56 2.66 -20.60
C LEU A 67 22.49 3.55 -21.44
N PRO A 68 23.44 2.93 -22.18
CA PRO A 68 24.26 3.65 -23.14
C PRO A 68 23.42 4.20 -24.30
N ILE A 69 23.79 5.38 -24.77
CA ILE A 69 23.22 6.08 -25.91
C ILE A 69 24.38 6.51 -26.80
N ASP A 70 24.46 5.97 -28.00
CA ASP A 70 25.43 6.37 -29.01
C ASP A 70 24.74 7.28 -30.04
N LEU A 71 25.32 8.46 -30.26
CA LEU A 71 24.87 9.42 -31.26
C LEU A 71 25.93 9.51 -32.35
N THR A 72 25.59 9.14 -33.59
CA THR A 72 26.45 9.40 -34.75
C THR A 72 25.80 10.39 -35.69
N TYR A 73 26.57 11.29 -36.28
CA TYR A 73 26.06 12.33 -37.18
C TYR A 73 27.15 12.81 -38.14
N ASP A 74 26.77 13.45 -39.24
CA ASP A 74 27.73 14.05 -40.15
C ASP A 74 28.13 15.44 -39.66
N GLY A 75 29.44 15.65 -39.46
CA GLY A 75 29.99 16.96 -39.12
C GLY A 75 29.86 17.97 -40.27
N SER A 76 30.08 19.24 -39.98
CA SER A 76 30.00 20.32 -40.99
C SER A 76 30.98 20.17 -42.17
N ASP A 77 32.01 19.34 -42.01
CA ASP A 77 33.00 18.99 -43.04
C ASP A 77 32.66 17.69 -43.79
N GLY A 78 31.53 17.06 -43.48
CA GLY A 78 31.10 15.76 -44.01
C GLY A 78 31.78 14.56 -43.34
N THR A 79 32.57 14.76 -42.28
CA THR A 79 33.20 13.67 -41.53
C THR A 79 32.23 13.14 -40.46
N PRO A 80 31.92 11.83 -40.43
CA PRO A 80 31.08 11.26 -39.37
C PRO A 80 31.71 11.47 -37.98
N GLN A 81 30.92 12.00 -37.06
CA GLN A 81 31.25 12.15 -35.66
C GLN A 81 30.44 11.17 -34.82
N SER A 82 30.96 10.80 -33.65
CA SER A 82 30.26 9.95 -32.70
C SER A 82 30.43 10.46 -31.27
N VAL A 83 29.34 10.44 -30.51
CA VAL A 83 29.27 10.82 -29.09
C VAL A 83 28.55 9.72 -28.34
N ALA A 84 29.19 9.19 -27.31
CA ALA A 84 28.58 8.22 -26.40
C ALA A 84 28.17 8.92 -25.09
N GLN A 85 26.96 8.65 -24.64
CA GLN A 85 26.44 9.08 -23.35
C GLN A 85 25.84 7.88 -22.61
N VAL A 86 25.75 7.97 -21.30
CA VAL A 86 25.04 6.97 -20.48
C VAL A 86 23.99 7.69 -19.66
N ILE A 87 22.79 7.11 -19.61
CA ILE A 87 21.76 7.50 -18.64
C ILE A 87 21.57 6.39 -17.61
N ASN A 88 21.23 6.77 -16.39
CA ASN A 88 20.98 5.83 -15.31
C ASN A 88 19.47 5.66 -15.15
N LEU A 89 19.01 4.42 -15.20
CA LEU A 89 17.62 4.03 -15.01
C LEU A 89 17.49 3.31 -13.66
N LEU A 90 16.66 3.86 -12.79
CA LEU A 90 16.31 3.21 -11.53
C LEU A 90 15.16 2.22 -11.78
N VAL A 91 15.36 0.97 -11.40
CA VAL A 91 14.32 -0.06 -11.39
C VAL A 91 13.96 -0.31 -9.93
N GLU A 92 12.70 -0.08 -9.60
CA GLU A 92 12.14 -0.32 -8.27
C GLU A 92 11.07 -1.39 -8.39
N LYS A 93 11.16 -2.42 -7.56
CA LYS A 93 10.17 -3.48 -7.49
C LYS A 93 9.37 -3.34 -6.18
N PRO A 94 8.10 -2.92 -6.23
CA PRO A 94 7.29 -2.86 -5.03
C PRO A 94 7.08 -4.26 -4.45
N PRO A 95 6.91 -4.39 -3.12
CA PRO A 95 6.61 -5.66 -2.50
C PRO A 95 5.24 -6.16 -2.97
N GLN A 96 5.07 -7.48 -2.97
CA GLN A 96 3.79 -8.12 -3.23
C GLN A 96 3.27 -8.66 -1.90
N LEU A 97 2.42 -7.88 -1.27
CA LEU A 97 1.80 -8.22 0.01
C LEU A 97 0.33 -8.55 -0.21
N GLN A 98 -0.18 -9.39 0.68
CA GLN A 98 -1.60 -9.66 0.82
C GLN A 98 -1.97 -9.41 2.28
N VAL A 99 -2.91 -8.49 2.51
CA VAL A 99 -3.42 -8.20 3.85
C VAL A 99 -4.82 -8.77 4.00
N ASN A 100 -5.08 -9.51 5.08
CA ASN A 100 -6.37 -10.13 5.35
C ASN A 100 -6.61 -10.29 6.86
N PHE A 101 -7.83 -10.69 7.23
CA PHE A 101 -8.06 -11.33 8.53
C PHE A 101 -7.78 -12.83 8.44
N TYR A 102 -6.91 -13.36 9.30
CA TYR A 102 -6.56 -14.79 9.27
C TYR A 102 -7.61 -15.70 9.94
N ARG A 103 -8.56 -15.10 10.65
CA ARG A 103 -9.79 -15.73 11.12
C ARG A 103 -10.98 -14.78 10.89
N PRO A 104 -12.20 -15.30 10.71
CA PRO A 104 -13.37 -14.44 10.54
C PRO A 104 -13.54 -13.46 11.69
N VAL A 105 -13.74 -12.19 11.37
CA VAL A 105 -14.13 -11.16 12.34
C VAL A 105 -15.65 -11.20 12.47
N GLY A 106 -16.13 -11.35 13.70
CA GLY A 106 -17.56 -11.31 13.99
C GLY A 106 -18.15 -9.93 13.77
N MET A 107 -19.48 -9.85 13.86
CA MET A 107 -20.16 -8.56 13.87
C MET A 107 -19.84 -7.83 15.18
N GLY A 108 -19.34 -6.59 15.07
CA GLY A 108 -19.06 -5.76 16.24
C GLY A 108 -20.31 -5.05 16.75
N SER A 109 -20.22 -4.46 17.93
CA SER A 109 -21.23 -3.55 18.47
C SER A 109 -20.55 -2.28 18.97
N VAL A 110 -21.18 -1.13 18.79
CA VAL A 110 -20.65 0.16 19.27
C VAL A 110 -20.34 0.09 20.76
N GLY A 111 -19.15 0.56 21.14
CA GLY A 111 -18.67 0.59 22.52
C GLY A 111 -18.29 -0.76 23.12
N GLN A 112 -18.32 -1.85 22.35
CA GLN A 112 -17.87 -3.17 22.80
C GLN A 112 -16.52 -3.55 22.14
N PRO A 113 -15.62 -4.24 22.86
CA PRO A 113 -14.36 -4.69 22.27
C PRO A 113 -14.57 -5.69 21.13
N LEU A 114 -13.81 -5.53 20.04
CA LEU A 114 -13.78 -6.36 18.85
C LEU A 114 -12.33 -6.75 18.52
N ASP A 115 -12.04 -8.04 18.46
CA ASP A 115 -10.71 -8.54 18.09
C ASP A 115 -10.49 -8.39 16.57
N LEU A 116 -9.34 -7.82 16.19
CA LEU A 116 -8.89 -7.65 14.81
C LEU A 116 -7.64 -8.53 14.55
N PRO A 117 -7.80 -9.74 14.00
CA PRO A 117 -6.73 -10.69 13.71
C PRO A 117 -6.16 -10.46 12.32
N VAL A 118 -5.35 -9.41 12.19
CA VAL A 118 -4.76 -9.00 10.90
C VAL A 118 -3.55 -9.87 10.60
N GLU A 119 -3.43 -10.29 9.35
CA GLU A 119 -2.26 -10.97 8.81
C GLU A 119 -1.80 -10.26 7.54
N VAL A 120 -0.47 -10.17 7.38
CA VAL A 120 0.19 -9.73 6.17
C VAL A 120 1.08 -10.85 5.67
N VAL A 121 0.79 -11.33 4.46
CA VAL A 121 1.54 -12.39 3.79
C VAL A 121 2.40 -11.77 2.68
N ASN A 122 3.70 -12.08 2.66
CA ASN A 122 4.52 -11.78 1.50
C ASN A 122 4.27 -12.82 0.41
N ILE A 123 3.41 -12.49 -0.56
CA ILE A 123 3.11 -13.36 -1.71
C ILE A 123 4.16 -13.24 -2.83
N GLY A 124 5.11 -12.33 -2.67
CA GLY A 124 6.28 -12.17 -3.54
C GLY A 124 7.31 -13.28 -3.35
N ARG A 125 8.36 -13.24 -4.18
CA ARG A 125 9.49 -14.18 -4.10
C ARG A 125 10.68 -13.65 -3.31
N SER A 126 10.78 -12.33 -3.16
CA SER A 126 11.90 -11.67 -2.51
C SER A 126 11.64 -11.52 -1.01
N LEU A 127 12.70 -11.57 -0.20
CA LEU A 127 12.66 -11.20 1.21
C LEU A 127 12.22 -9.74 1.36
N LEU A 128 11.32 -9.48 2.32
CA LEU A 128 10.89 -8.13 2.69
C LEU A 128 11.24 -7.86 4.15
N ASN A 129 11.99 -6.79 4.44
CA ASN A 129 12.31 -6.41 5.82
C ASN A 129 11.23 -5.50 6.39
N VAL A 130 10.28 -6.07 7.12
CA VAL A 130 9.18 -5.31 7.75
C VAL A 130 9.62 -4.83 9.13
N SER A 131 9.66 -3.52 9.33
CA SER A 131 9.98 -2.91 10.62
C SER A 131 8.76 -2.84 11.53
N THR A 132 7.60 -2.47 10.99
CA THR A 132 6.40 -2.28 11.81
C THR A 132 5.14 -2.58 11.00
N LEU A 133 4.33 -3.49 11.52
CA LEU A 133 2.94 -3.68 11.12
C LEU A 133 2.06 -2.91 12.10
N ALA A 134 1.25 -1.98 11.60
CA ALA A 134 0.34 -1.18 12.39
C ALA A 134 -1.07 -1.20 11.82
N VAL A 135 -2.05 -1.00 12.68
CA VAL A 135 -3.46 -0.87 12.35
C VAL A 135 -3.98 0.45 12.92
N THR A 136 -4.72 1.20 12.11
CA THR A 136 -5.38 2.44 12.51
C THR A 136 -6.82 2.47 11.99
N SER A 137 -7.67 3.27 12.62
CA SER A 137 -9.04 3.51 12.16
C SER A 137 -9.49 4.90 12.63
N PRO A 138 -10.23 5.65 11.79
CA PRO A 138 -10.82 6.92 12.23
C PRO A 138 -12.03 6.74 13.17
N ASP A 139 -12.67 5.57 13.15
CA ASP A 139 -13.95 5.30 13.81
C ASP A 139 -13.83 4.34 15.01
N MET A 140 -12.61 3.94 15.38
CA MET A 140 -12.36 2.99 16.44
C MET A 140 -11.18 3.42 17.31
N ASP A 141 -11.32 3.26 18.62
CA ASP A 141 -10.17 3.26 19.52
C ASP A 141 -9.47 1.90 19.44
N LEU A 142 -8.14 1.90 19.36
CA LEU A 142 -7.36 0.69 19.11
C LEU A 142 -6.31 0.47 20.21
N GLU A 143 -6.20 -0.76 20.68
CA GLU A 143 -5.16 -1.24 21.59
C GLU A 143 -4.35 -2.36 20.95
N ASN A 144 -3.08 -2.48 21.34
CA ASN A 144 -2.13 -3.47 20.78
C ASN A 144 -2.07 -3.43 19.25
N ASN A 145 -2.15 -2.23 18.67
CA ASN A 145 -2.35 -2.01 17.25
C ASN A 145 -1.06 -1.88 16.44
N THR A 146 0.08 -2.26 17.02
CA THR A 146 1.38 -2.20 16.35
C THR A 146 2.30 -3.32 16.84
N ILE A 147 3.09 -3.88 15.93
CA ILE A 147 4.09 -4.91 16.25
C ILE A 147 5.30 -4.83 15.32
N TYR A 148 6.47 -5.22 15.85
CA TYR A 148 7.64 -5.51 15.01
C TYR A 148 7.52 -6.91 14.41
N VAL A 149 7.60 -7.02 13.08
CA VAL A 149 7.47 -8.30 12.37
C VAL A 149 8.84 -8.89 12.04
N GLY A 150 9.74 -8.10 11.45
CA GLY A 150 11.04 -8.54 10.98
C GLY A 150 11.02 -9.03 9.53
N PRO A 151 12.03 -9.81 9.11
CA PRO A 151 12.16 -10.28 7.74
C PRO A 151 11.06 -11.29 7.38
N LEU A 152 10.39 -11.06 6.25
CA LEU A 152 9.37 -11.95 5.66
C LEU A 152 9.89 -12.52 4.33
N ASP A 153 10.27 -13.80 4.33
CA ASP A 153 10.55 -14.56 3.10
C ASP A 153 9.28 -14.73 2.26
N GLY A 154 9.45 -15.02 0.96
CA GLY A 154 8.33 -15.32 0.08
C GLY A 154 7.50 -16.50 0.58
N GLY A 155 6.20 -16.26 0.77
CA GLY A 155 5.23 -17.21 1.33
C GLY A 155 5.12 -17.20 2.85
N THR A 156 5.88 -16.35 3.56
CA THR A 156 5.76 -16.20 5.02
C THR A 156 4.86 -15.02 5.38
N SER A 157 4.44 -14.97 6.65
CA SER A 157 3.52 -13.95 7.14
C SER A 157 3.92 -13.38 8.50
N GLY A 158 3.42 -12.19 8.78
CA GLY A 158 3.39 -11.59 10.11
C GLY A 158 1.94 -11.29 10.49
N SER A 159 1.59 -11.48 11.76
CA SER A 159 0.25 -11.24 12.27
C SER A 159 0.24 -10.23 13.42
N LEU A 160 -0.90 -9.57 13.57
CA LEU A 160 -1.20 -8.61 14.62
C LEU A 160 -2.62 -8.88 15.13
N ASP A 161 -2.75 -9.14 16.43
CA ASP A 161 -4.03 -9.20 17.12
C ASP A 161 -4.26 -7.88 17.85
N ALA A 162 -4.98 -6.96 17.20
CA ALA A 162 -5.37 -5.69 17.79
C ALA A 162 -6.76 -5.81 18.45
N LEU A 163 -7.01 -5.02 19.48
CA LEU A 163 -8.33 -4.88 20.08
C LEU A 163 -8.91 -3.52 19.65
N ALA A 164 -10.12 -3.52 19.10
CA ALA A 164 -10.80 -2.32 18.64
C ALA A 164 -12.06 -2.05 19.47
N ILE A 165 -12.36 -0.78 19.75
CA ILE A 165 -13.60 -0.33 20.36
C ILE A 165 -14.28 0.61 19.36
N PRO A 166 -15.32 0.16 18.64
CA PRO A 166 -15.99 0.97 17.64
C PRO A 166 -16.80 2.11 18.25
N ASN A 167 -16.70 3.30 17.65
CA ASN A 167 -17.46 4.49 18.07
C ASN A 167 -18.72 4.72 17.25
N ASN A 168 -18.78 4.17 16.03
CA ASN A 168 -19.88 4.32 15.09
C ASN A 168 -20.40 2.94 14.64
N SER A 169 -21.66 2.88 14.21
CA SER A 169 -22.24 1.70 13.56
C SER A 169 -22.02 1.75 12.04
N GLY A 170 -22.28 0.64 11.36
CA GLY A 170 -22.14 0.49 9.91
C GLY A 170 -20.86 -0.25 9.51
N THR A 171 -20.44 -0.07 8.26
CA THR A 171 -19.19 -0.61 7.73
C THR A 171 -18.06 0.36 8.05
N LEU A 172 -17.14 -0.05 8.92
CA LEU A 172 -16.01 0.77 9.36
C LEU A 172 -14.72 0.31 8.70
N GLU A 173 -13.84 1.27 8.43
CA GLU A 173 -12.54 1.07 7.79
C GLU A 173 -11.43 0.83 8.81
N ILE A 174 -10.54 -0.09 8.46
CA ILE A 174 -9.33 -0.43 9.20
C ILE A 174 -8.16 -0.30 8.24
N ILE A 175 -7.28 0.66 8.48
CA ILE A 175 -6.10 0.91 7.65
C ILE A 175 -4.94 0.12 8.24
N VAL A 176 -4.44 -0.83 7.47
CA VAL A 176 -3.26 -1.64 7.81
C VAL A 176 -2.06 -1.02 7.12
N SER A 177 -1.08 -0.56 7.90
CA SER A 177 0.16 0.05 7.40
C SER A 177 1.34 -0.88 7.67
N VAL A 178 2.03 -1.27 6.61
CA VAL A 178 3.24 -2.11 6.64
C VAL A 178 4.44 -1.22 6.34
N ASN A 179 5.20 -0.90 7.38
CA ASN A 179 6.46 -0.17 7.26
C ASN A 179 7.59 -1.15 6.95
N TYR A 180 8.33 -0.91 5.87
CA TYR A 180 9.40 -1.80 5.42
C TYR A 180 10.59 -1.03 4.87
N LEU A 181 11.72 -1.72 4.72
CA LEU A 181 12.86 -1.23 3.95
C LEU A 181 12.81 -1.82 2.54
N ASP A 182 12.87 -0.97 1.52
CA ASP A 182 13.00 -1.41 0.14
C ASP A 182 14.42 -1.94 -0.17
N ASP A 183 14.62 -2.41 -1.40
CA ASP A 183 15.91 -2.94 -1.87
C ASP A 183 17.05 -1.88 -1.88
N PHE A 184 16.71 -0.59 -1.73
CA PHE A 184 17.65 0.52 -1.61
C PHE A 184 17.88 0.94 -0.15
N ASN A 185 17.36 0.17 0.81
CA ASN A 185 17.37 0.47 2.24
C ASN A 185 16.67 1.79 2.61
N GLN A 186 15.69 2.21 1.81
CA GLN A 186 14.87 3.38 2.14
C GLN A 186 13.60 2.93 2.87
N PRO A 187 13.19 3.64 3.93
CA PRO A 187 11.90 3.39 4.58
C PRO A 187 10.73 3.66 3.64
N GLN A 188 9.82 2.71 3.53
CA GLN A 188 8.61 2.77 2.74
C GLN A 188 7.39 2.32 3.57
N ILE A 189 6.20 2.69 3.11
CA ILE A 189 4.93 2.31 3.71
C ILE A 189 4.04 1.71 2.63
N TYR A 190 3.54 0.50 2.87
CA TYR A 190 2.45 -0.11 2.10
C TYR A 190 1.17 -0.07 2.93
N GLU A 191 0.07 0.38 2.34
CA GLU A 191 -1.22 0.47 3.04
C GLU A 191 -2.29 -0.31 2.31
N GLU A 192 -3.09 -1.04 3.08
CA GLU A 192 -4.29 -1.74 2.60
C GLU A 192 -5.44 -1.53 3.59
N THR A 193 -6.66 -1.39 3.08
CA THR A 193 -7.85 -1.14 3.89
C THR A 193 -8.69 -2.38 4.00
N LEU A 194 -8.93 -2.82 5.24
CA LEU A 194 -9.91 -3.83 5.59
C LEU A 194 -11.19 -3.17 6.08
N THR A 195 -12.29 -3.92 6.10
CA THR A 195 -13.57 -3.43 6.61
C THR A 195 -14.20 -4.44 7.58
N VAL A 196 -14.96 -3.92 8.54
CA VAL A 196 -15.76 -4.70 9.48
C VAL A 196 -17.14 -4.08 9.63
N THR A 197 -18.13 -4.90 9.98
CA THR A 197 -19.51 -4.44 10.20
C THR A 197 -19.79 -4.34 11.70
N VAL A 198 -20.31 -3.19 12.12
CA VAL A 198 -20.65 -2.88 13.51
C VAL A 198 -22.13 -2.50 13.62
N GLU A 199 -22.83 -3.07 14.60
CA GLU A 199 -24.22 -2.73 14.91
C GLU A 199 -24.33 -1.67 15.99
N GLU A 200 -25.46 -0.96 15.99
CA GLU A 200 -25.81 -0.05 17.07
C GLU A 200 -25.93 -0.80 18.40
N PRO A 201 -25.66 -0.12 19.53
CA PRO A 201 -25.86 -0.75 20.83
C PRO A 201 -27.35 -1.05 21.00
N PHE A 202 -27.66 -2.26 21.44
CA PHE A 202 -29.03 -2.61 21.80
C PHE A 202 -29.46 -1.75 22.99
N VAL A 203 -30.34 -0.77 22.75
CA VAL A 203 -31.07 -0.07 23.81
C VAL A 203 -32.40 -0.82 23.95
N PRO A 204 -32.62 -1.57 25.04
CA PRO A 204 -33.96 -2.08 25.31
C PRO A 204 -34.90 -0.88 25.39
N GLU A 205 -35.98 -0.88 24.60
CA GLU A 205 -37.04 0.10 24.79
C GLU A 205 -37.46 0.03 26.27
N GLU A 206 -37.33 1.14 26.99
CA GLU A 206 -38.02 1.28 28.26
C GLU A 206 -39.50 1.04 27.94
N LEU A 207 -40.05 -0.03 28.53
CA LEU A 207 -41.47 -0.30 28.45
C LEU A 207 -42.17 0.94 28.98
N ASP A 208 -42.72 1.74 28.06
CA ASP A 208 -43.61 2.84 28.36
C ASP A 208 -44.82 2.24 29.10
N ALA A 209 -44.72 2.26 30.43
CA ALA A 209 -45.78 1.81 31.32
C ALA A 209 -46.88 2.88 31.38
N GLY A 210 -47.43 3.21 30.21
CA GLY A 210 -48.52 4.14 30.01
C GLY A 210 -49.82 3.40 29.67
N ALA A 211 -50.46 2.79 30.66
CA ALA A 211 -51.89 2.48 30.59
C ALA A 211 -52.54 2.48 31.99
N GLU A 212 -53.33 3.52 32.23
CA GLU A 212 -54.26 3.69 33.35
C GLU A 212 -55.14 2.45 33.57
N ASN A 213 -55.37 2.05 34.82
CA ASN A 213 -56.63 2.29 35.54
C ASN A 213 -56.76 1.38 36.80
N GLY A 214 -56.85 2.02 37.97
CA GLY A 214 -57.64 1.53 39.11
C GLY A 214 -57.03 0.45 40.02
N SER A 215 -56.53 0.91 41.17
CA SER A 215 -56.78 0.40 42.54
C SER A 215 -55.53 0.18 43.39
N THR A 216 -55.33 1.12 44.33
CA THR A 216 -54.68 1.05 45.65
C THR A 216 -53.97 -0.26 46.05
N LEU A 217 -52.65 -0.21 46.30
CA LEU A 217 -52.01 -0.24 47.63
C LEU A 217 -50.50 -0.57 47.53
N ASP A 218 -49.76 0.12 48.39
CA ASP A 218 -48.40 -0.10 48.89
C ASP A 218 -47.19 0.35 48.04
N GLU A 219 -46.57 1.43 48.57
CA GLU A 219 -45.23 1.90 48.24
C GLU A 219 -44.19 0.79 48.50
N ALA A 220 -43.57 0.28 47.43
CA ALA A 220 -42.27 -0.35 47.48
C ALA A 220 -41.33 0.51 46.64
N GLY A 221 -40.29 1.04 47.27
CA GLY A 221 -39.41 2.07 46.73
C GLY A 221 -38.77 1.68 45.39
N GLU A 222 -38.49 2.72 44.60
CA GLU A 222 -37.74 2.63 43.34
C GLU A 222 -36.44 1.84 43.58
N GLU A 223 -36.35 0.64 42.99
CA GLU A 223 -35.09 -0.11 43.01
C GLU A 223 -34.11 0.59 42.06
N THR A 224 -32.94 0.95 42.58
CA THR A 224 -31.92 1.65 41.81
C THR A 224 -31.31 0.67 40.81
N PHE A 225 -30.84 1.15 39.66
CA PHE A 225 -30.17 0.32 38.64
C PHE A 225 -29.06 -0.59 39.22
N LEU A 226 -28.36 -0.13 40.25
CA LEU A 226 -27.35 -0.92 40.96
C LEU A 226 -27.92 -2.14 41.71
N ASP A 227 -29.16 -2.06 42.20
CA ASP A 227 -29.85 -3.17 42.87
C ASP A 227 -30.22 -4.27 41.87
N LEU A 228 -30.60 -3.88 40.65
CA LEU A 228 -30.91 -4.81 39.56
C LEU A 228 -29.66 -5.56 39.08
N VAL A 229 -28.55 -4.83 38.89
CA VAL A 229 -27.24 -5.39 38.51
C VAL A 229 -26.75 -6.35 39.61
N TRP A 230 -26.89 -5.97 40.88
CA TRP A 230 -26.46 -6.82 41.99
C TRP A 230 -27.29 -8.10 42.12
N ARG A 231 -28.58 -8.03 41.80
CA ARG A 231 -29.46 -9.22 41.77
C ARG A 231 -29.09 -10.17 40.63
N PHE A 232 -28.72 -9.64 39.47
CA PHE A 232 -28.24 -10.45 38.34
C PHE A 232 -26.93 -11.18 38.67
N VAL A 233 -25.97 -10.48 39.28
CA VAL A 233 -24.70 -11.08 39.72
C VAL A 233 -24.93 -12.14 40.80
N LYS A 234 -25.83 -11.90 41.76
CA LYS A 234 -26.19 -12.89 42.79
C LYS A 234 -26.85 -14.15 42.21
N GLY A 235 -27.68 -14.00 41.18
CA GLY A 235 -28.29 -15.12 40.46
C GLY A 235 -27.26 -16.01 39.76
N MET A 236 -26.21 -15.43 39.18
CA MET A 236 -25.14 -16.19 38.51
C MET A 236 -24.18 -16.90 39.46
N LEU A 237 -24.04 -16.43 40.70
CA LEU A 237 -23.18 -17.05 41.72
C LEU A 237 -23.91 -18.11 42.57
N GLY A 238 -25.16 -18.45 42.25
CA GLY A 238 -25.91 -19.51 42.94
C GLY A 238 -26.23 -19.22 44.40
N LEU A 239 -26.20 -17.95 44.81
CA LEU A 239 -26.57 -17.50 46.15
C LEU A 239 -27.88 -16.71 46.07
N GLY A 240 -28.99 -17.42 45.89
CA GLY A 240 -30.33 -16.85 45.99
C GLY A 240 -31.21 -17.74 46.86
N SER A 241 -31.81 -17.15 47.90
CA SER A 241 -33.13 -17.60 48.36
C SER A 241 -34.17 -17.24 47.32
#